data_AF-A0A3N5S650-F1
#
_entry.id   AF-A0A3N5S650-F1
#
_cell.length_a   1.000
_cell.length_b   1.000
_cell.length_c   1.000
_cell.angle_alpha   90.00
_cell.angle_beta   90.00
_cell.angle_gamma   90.00
#
_symmetry.space_group_name_H-M   'P 1'
#
loop_
_entity.id
_entity.type
_entity.pdbx_description
1 polymer ?
#
loop_
_entity_poly.entity_id
_entity_poly.type
_entity_poly.pdbx_seq_one_letter_code
_entity_poly.pdbx_strand_id
1 'polypeptide(L)'
;MTPAIGFVLGLLIGWLIEWIIDWFYWRRRGQGVKEPADQIPQMQEYLKAEWLSAQEEILYLRERASQLEFEKAQLEKRFMQTQQELDTTRAQSVTTPNLLVPDNLEEIDGVGPVIARRLNQNGIYTFEQLAALTPEILQNTLGDLIQRLSNEQSLIEQARQHALQKESKRAGEQ
;
A
#
# COMPACT_ATOMS: atom_id res chain seq x y z
N MET A 1 5.02 96.04 0.68
CA MET A 1 5.43 94.66 0.99
C MET A 1 4.26 94.00 1.69
N THR A 2 3.52 93.11 1.04
CA THR A 2 2.34 92.48 1.64
C THR A 2 2.80 91.47 2.69
N PRO A 3 2.18 91.43 3.90
CA PRO A 3 2.57 90.49 4.95
C PRO A 3 2.48 89.01 4.53
N ALA A 4 1.73 88.72 3.46
CA ALA A 4 1.64 87.40 2.84
C ALA A 4 2.98 86.87 2.29
N ILE A 5 3.88 87.74 1.83
CA ILE A 5 5.16 87.32 1.23
C ILE A 5 6.07 86.64 2.27
N GLY A 6 6.08 87.12 3.50
CA GLY A 6 6.86 86.53 4.58
C GLY A 6 6.38 85.13 4.97
N PHE A 7 5.06 84.90 4.94
CA PHE A 7 4.47 83.58 5.23
C PHE A 7 4.82 82.55 4.15
N VAL A 8 4.74 82.95 2.87
CA VAL A 8 5.11 82.09 1.74
C VAL A 8 6.61 81.78 1.76
N LEU A 9 7.46 82.76 2.06
CA LEU A 9 8.90 82.54 2.19
C LEU A 9 9.25 81.56 3.31
N GLY A 10 8.60 81.69 4.48
CA GLY A 10 8.79 80.76 5.58
C GLY A 10 8.41 79.33 5.22
N LEU A 11 7.29 79.14 4.51
CA LEU A 11 6.84 77.83 4.03
C LEU A 11 7.83 77.20 3.03
N LEU A 12 8.32 78.00 2.08
CA LEU A 12 9.30 77.54 1.08
C LEU A 12 10.63 77.15 1.74
N ILE A 13 11.08 77.92 2.73
CA ILE A 13 12.32 77.63 3.48
C ILE A 13 12.14 76.36 4.31
N GLY A 14 11.00 76.19 4.99
CA GLY A 14 10.69 74.97 5.75
C GLY A 14 10.68 73.72 4.86
N TRP A 15 10.01 73.81 3.70
CA TRP A 15 9.97 72.73 2.72
C TRP A 15 11.36 72.39 2.16
N LEU A 16 12.19 73.40 1.90
CA LEU A 16 13.56 73.20 1.42
C LEU A 16 14.44 72.52 2.48
N ILE A 17 14.29 72.88 3.76
CA ILE A 17 15.05 72.26 4.86
C ILE A 17 14.65 70.79 5.03
N GLU A 18 13.36 70.48 5.02
CA GLU A 18 12.86 69.10 5.10
C GLU A 18 13.39 68.26 3.93
N TRP A 19 13.36 68.81 2.72
CA TRP A 19 13.91 68.16 1.53
C TRP A 19 15.42 67.91 1.62
N ILE A 20 16.20 68.87 2.14
CA ILE A 20 17.65 68.71 2.36
C ILE A 20 17.93 67.60 3.39
N ILE A 21 17.15 67.54 4.47
CA ILE A 21 17.30 66.51 5.50
C ILE A 21 16.99 65.13 4.92
N ASP A 22 15.89 64.99 4.18
CA ASP A 22 15.49 63.72 3.56
C ASP A 22 16.51 63.26 2.51
N TRP A 23 17.00 64.19 1.69
CA TRP A 23 18.09 63.94 0.74
C TRP A 23 19.37 63.46 1.44
N PHE A 24 19.76 64.09 2.54
CA PHE A 24 20.96 63.70 3.27
C PHE A 24 20.78 62.35 3.99
N TYR A 25 19.59 62.10 4.54
CA TYR A 25 19.20 60.88 5.22
C TYR A 25 19.20 59.67 4.27
N TRP A 26 18.73 59.86 3.04
CA TRP A 26 18.68 58.80 2.03
C TRP A 26 20.01 58.65 1.27
N ARG A 27 20.69 59.75 0.93
CA ARG A 27 21.96 59.73 0.18
C ARG A 27 23.10 59.07 0.94
N ARG A 28 23.11 59.15 2.28
CA ARG A 28 24.12 58.47 3.11
C ARG A 28 23.80 56.99 3.35
N ARG A 29 22.55 56.57 3.14
CA ARG A 29 22.11 55.17 3.32
C ARG A 29 22.13 54.34 2.04
N GLY A 30 22.11 54.95 0.86
CA GLY A 30 22.16 54.25 -0.43
C GLY A 30 23.52 53.62 -0.80
N GLN A 31 24.51 53.56 0.11
CA GLN A 31 25.82 52.95 -0.17
C GLN A 31 26.06 51.60 0.53
N GLY A 32 25.06 51.06 1.24
CA GLY A 32 25.12 49.72 1.83
C GLY A 32 24.17 48.77 1.11
N VAL A 33 24.71 47.69 0.55
CA VAL A 33 24.04 46.68 -0.30
C VAL A 33 23.81 47.15 -1.74
N LYS A 34 24.92 47.26 -2.49
CA LYS A 34 24.87 46.95 -3.91
C LYS A 34 24.77 45.43 -4.02
N GLU A 35 23.57 44.87 -3.87
CA GLU A 35 23.31 43.63 -4.61
C GLU A 35 23.61 43.99 -6.07
N PRO A 36 24.52 43.27 -6.75
CA PRO A 36 24.83 43.57 -8.13
C PRO A 36 23.51 43.44 -8.90
N ALA A 37 22.97 44.57 -9.34
CA ALA A 37 21.67 44.65 -10.01
C ALA A 37 21.59 43.73 -11.24
N ASP A 38 22.74 43.30 -11.76
CA ASP A 38 22.91 42.35 -12.86
C ASP A 38 22.59 40.89 -12.48
N GLN A 39 22.62 40.53 -11.18
CA GLN A 39 22.32 39.16 -10.70
C GLN A 39 20.84 38.95 -10.39
N ILE A 40 20.08 40.03 -10.14
CA ILE A 40 18.65 39.96 -9.80
C ILE A 40 17.84 39.33 -10.95
N PRO A 41 18.03 39.71 -12.24
CA PRO A 41 17.31 39.10 -13.35
C PRO A 41 17.67 37.62 -13.54
N GLN A 42 18.95 37.26 -13.41
CA GLN A 42 19.41 35.88 -13.55
C GLN A 42 18.84 34.98 -12.44
N MET A 43 18.81 35.48 -11.21
CA MET A 43 18.22 34.79 -10.07
C MET A 43 16.70 34.59 -10.26
N GLN A 44 15.98 35.60 -10.74
CA GLN A 44 14.55 35.48 -11.02
C GLN A 44 14.26 34.46 -12.13
N GLU A 45 15.08 34.42 -13.17
CA GLU A 45 14.94 33.45 -14.26
C GLU A 45 15.20 32.01 -13.78
N TYR A 46 16.24 31.82 -12.95
CA TYR A 46 16.54 30.54 -12.32
C TYR A 46 15.39 30.05 -11.43
N LEU A 47 14.93 30.89 -10.49
CA LEU A 47 13.83 30.54 -9.58
C LEU A 47 12.53 30.25 -10.35
N LYS A 48 12.28 30.99 -11.43
CA LYS A 48 11.12 30.75 -12.29
C LYS A 48 11.23 29.40 -13.02
N ALA A 49 12.42 29.05 -13.52
CA ALA A 49 12.64 27.75 -14.16
C ALA A 49 12.46 26.59 -13.16
N GLU A 50 13.00 26.72 -11.95
CA GLU A 50 12.84 25.74 -10.87
C GLU A 50 11.37 25.59 -10.44
N TRP A 51 10.65 26.71 -10.31
CA TRP A 51 9.22 26.70 -9.99
C TRP A 51 8.36 26.05 -11.08
N LEU A 52 8.73 26.25 -12.36
CA LEU A 52 8.05 25.62 -13.49
C LEU A 52 8.27 24.11 -13.51
N SER A 53 9.51 23.64 -13.32
CA SER A 53 9.80 22.21 -13.25
C SER A 53 9.10 21.54 -12.06
N ALA A 54 9.08 22.21 -10.90
CA ALA A 54 8.39 21.71 -9.72
C ALA A 54 6.87 21.60 -9.96
N GLN A 55 6.27 22.54 -10.70
CA GLN A 55 4.86 22.46 -11.07
C GLN A 55 4.57 21.31 -12.04
N GLU A 56 5.42 21.08 -13.02
CA GLU A 56 5.28 19.95 -13.95
C GLU A 56 5.35 18.61 -13.20
N GLU A 57 6.28 18.50 -12.25
CA GLU A 57 6.38 17.32 -11.39
C GLU A 57 5.12 17.12 -10.53
N ILE A 58 4.59 18.18 -9.92
CA ILE A 58 3.34 18.11 -9.15
C ILE A 58 2.17 17.63 -10.02
N LEU A 59 2.08 18.11 -11.26
CA LEU A 59 1.04 17.68 -12.21
C LEU A 59 1.19 16.20 -12.55
N TYR A 60 2.40 15.76 -12.86
CA TYR A 60 2.71 14.36 -13.13
C TYR A 60 2.38 13.45 -11.94
N LEU A 61 2.79 13.83 -10.74
CA LEU A 61 2.52 13.06 -9.51
C LEU A 61 1.02 12.96 -9.23
N ARG A 62 0.27 14.05 -9.48
CA ARG A 62 -1.18 14.06 -9.31
C ARG A 62 -1.89 13.14 -10.30
N GLU A 63 -1.47 13.14 -11.56
CA GLU A 63 -1.98 12.21 -12.56
C GLU A 63 -1.64 10.77 -12.21
N ARG A 64 -0.41 10.51 -11.73
CA ARG A 64 -0.01 9.18 -11.30
C ARG A 64 -0.83 8.69 -10.10
N ALA A 65 -1.14 9.57 -9.16
CA ALA A 65 -1.99 9.26 -8.01
C ALA A 65 -3.41 8.87 -8.45
N SER A 66 -4.03 9.61 -9.38
CA SER A 66 -5.38 9.28 -9.87
C SER A 66 -5.42 7.96 -10.65
N GLN A 67 -4.35 7.64 -11.40
CA GLN A 67 -4.21 6.34 -12.05
C GLN A 67 -4.13 5.19 -11.04
N LEU A 68 -3.32 5.35 -9.99
CA LEU A 68 -3.19 4.35 -8.94
C LEU A 68 -4.50 4.13 -8.16
N GLU A 69 -5.25 5.21 -7.90
CA GLU A 69 -6.58 5.12 -7.30
C GLU A 69 -7.55 4.34 -8.18
N PHE A 70 -7.52 4.58 -9.49
CA PHE A 70 -8.33 3.82 -10.44
C PHE A 70 -7.93 2.34 -10.48
N GLU A 71 -6.64 2.03 -10.57
CA GLU A 71 -6.12 0.66 -10.57
C GLU A 71 -6.52 -0.09 -9.29
N LYS A 72 -6.36 0.56 -8.13
CA LYS A 72 -6.78 0.01 -6.84
C LYS A 72 -8.28 -0.32 -6.84
N ALA A 73 -9.13 0.60 -7.30
CA ALA A 73 -10.57 0.37 -7.35
C ALA A 73 -10.95 -0.78 -8.30
N GLN A 74 -10.23 -0.96 -9.41
CA GLN A 74 -10.43 -2.09 -10.31
C GLN A 74 -10.00 -3.41 -9.66
N LEU A 75 -8.87 -3.42 -8.94
CA LEU A 75 -8.38 -4.60 -8.25
C LEU A 75 -9.31 -5.03 -7.13
N GLU A 76 -9.82 -4.08 -6.33
CA GLU A 76 -10.83 -4.35 -5.29
C GLU A 76 -12.09 -4.98 -5.88
N LYS A 77 -12.58 -4.48 -7.02
CA LYS A 77 -13.72 -5.08 -7.73
C LYS A 77 -13.43 -6.50 -8.19
N ARG A 78 -12.26 -6.75 -8.79
CA ARG A 78 -11.85 -8.10 -9.22
C ARG A 78 -11.78 -9.05 -8.03
N PHE A 79 -11.19 -8.60 -6.92
CA PHE A 79 -11.11 -9.39 -5.70
C PHE A 79 -12.51 -9.73 -5.17
N MET A 80 -13.43 -8.77 -5.13
CA MET A 80 -14.82 -9.03 -4.74
C MET A 80 -15.51 -10.03 -5.66
N GLN A 81 -15.30 -9.92 -6.98
CA GLN A 81 -15.85 -10.87 -7.95
C GLN A 81 -15.30 -12.27 -7.75
N THR A 82 -13.98 -12.41 -7.58
CA THR A 82 -13.35 -13.71 -7.29
C THR A 82 -13.85 -14.30 -5.99
N GLN A 83 -13.98 -13.51 -4.92
CA GLN A 83 -14.54 -13.99 -3.65
C GLN A 83 -15.98 -14.48 -3.81
N GLN A 84 -16.81 -13.72 -4.53
CA GLN A 84 -18.19 -14.12 -4.80
C GLN A 84 -18.26 -15.39 -5.65
N GLU A 85 -17.37 -15.53 -6.64
CA GLU A 85 -17.26 -16.75 -7.44
C GLU A 85 -16.87 -17.95 -6.57
N LEU A 86 -15.86 -17.80 -5.69
CA LEU A 86 -15.46 -18.82 -4.74
C LEU A 86 -16.61 -19.22 -3.80
N ASP A 87 -17.35 -18.25 -3.27
CA ASP A 87 -18.51 -18.50 -2.41
C ASP A 87 -19.63 -19.22 -3.18
N THR A 88 -19.84 -18.86 -4.44
CA THR A 88 -20.83 -19.51 -5.30
C THR A 88 -20.43 -20.95 -5.64
N THR A 89 -19.17 -21.17 -6.02
CA THR A 89 -18.60 -22.50 -6.25
C THR A 89 -18.68 -23.35 -4.98
N ARG A 90 -18.35 -22.78 -3.81
CA ARG A 90 -18.45 -23.44 -2.51
C ARG A 90 -19.90 -23.77 -2.17
N ALA A 91 -20.84 -22.86 -2.36
CA ALA A 91 -22.26 -23.10 -2.11
C ALA A 91 -22.82 -24.21 -3.02
N GLN A 92 -22.39 -24.28 -4.27
CA GLN A 92 -22.78 -25.36 -5.20
C GLN A 92 -22.17 -26.72 -4.82
N SER A 93 -20.99 -26.74 -4.18
CA SER A 93 -20.34 -27.96 -3.69
C SER A 93 -20.77 -28.39 -2.27
N VAL A 94 -21.69 -27.66 -1.61
CA VAL A 94 -22.21 -27.98 -0.26
C VAL A 94 -23.50 -28.84 -0.30
N THR A 95 -23.83 -29.49 -1.42
CA THR A 95 -24.96 -30.44 -1.49
C THR A 95 -24.63 -31.83 -0.91
N THR A 96 -23.86 -31.88 0.17
CA THR A 96 -23.83 -33.02 1.10
C THR A 96 -23.44 -32.47 2.47
N PRO A 97 -24.31 -32.49 3.49
CA PRO A 97 -23.87 -32.26 4.85
C PRO A 97 -22.97 -33.44 5.21
N ASN A 98 -21.67 -33.29 4.96
CA ASN A 98 -20.67 -34.25 5.38
C ASN A 98 -20.62 -34.14 6.91
N LEU A 99 -21.42 -34.96 7.57
CA LEU A 99 -21.16 -35.41 8.93
C LEU A 99 -19.84 -36.17 8.85
N LEU A 100 -18.73 -35.42 8.75
CA LEU A 100 -17.37 -35.92 8.65
C LEU A 100 -17.10 -36.67 9.94
N VAL A 101 -17.44 -37.96 9.96
CA VAL A 101 -16.89 -38.89 10.94
C VAL A 101 -15.38 -38.75 10.80
N PRO A 102 -14.66 -38.29 11.84
CA PRO A 102 -13.22 -38.12 11.78
C PRO A 102 -12.56 -39.43 11.40
N ASP A 103 -11.66 -39.40 10.42
CA ASP A 103 -10.88 -40.57 10.04
C ASP A 103 -9.69 -40.72 10.97
N ASN A 104 -9.23 -41.96 11.13
CA ASN A 104 -7.98 -42.21 11.82
C ASN A 104 -6.81 -41.91 10.88
N LEU A 105 -6.33 -40.66 10.90
CA LEU A 105 -5.20 -40.22 10.07
C LEU A 105 -3.90 -41.00 10.34
N GLU A 106 -3.80 -41.71 11.48
CA GLU A 106 -2.65 -42.55 11.83
C GLU A 106 -2.53 -43.82 10.97
N GLU A 107 -3.55 -44.14 10.14
CA GLU A 107 -3.46 -45.24 9.16
C GLU A 107 -2.51 -44.94 8.00
N ILE A 108 -2.12 -43.66 7.81
CA ILE A 108 -1.19 -43.25 6.76
C ILE A 108 0.24 -43.40 7.27
N ASP A 109 1.08 -44.06 6.47
CA ASP A 109 2.47 -44.30 6.85
C ASP A 109 3.23 -42.98 7.02
N GLY A 110 3.84 -42.82 8.20
CA GLY A 110 4.54 -41.61 8.60
C GLY A 110 3.69 -40.60 9.37
N VAL A 111 2.36 -40.76 9.42
CA VAL A 111 1.47 -39.93 10.25
C VAL A 111 1.38 -40.54 11.66
N GLY A 112 2.28 -40.12 12.54
CA GLY A 112 2.19 -40.47 13.96
C GLY A 112 1.14 -39.63 14.72
N PRO A 113 0.84 -39.97 15.99
CA PRO A 113 -0.17 -39.28 16.82
C PRO A 113 0.09 -37.78 17.00
N VAL A 114 1.35 -37.35 16.93
CA VAL A 114 1.75 -35.94 17.00
C VAL A 114 1.36 -35.19 15.73
N ILE A 115 1.55 -35.81 14.57
CA ILE A 115 1.23 -35.23 13.26
C ILE A 115 -0.29 -35.23 13.07
N ALA A 116 -0.97 -36.34 13.39
CA ALA A 116 -2.43 -36.41 13.39
C ALA A 116 -3.06 -35.32 14.26
N ARG A 117 -2.53 -35.11 15.48
CA ARG A 117 -2.99 -34.02 16.35
C ARG A 117 -2.79 -32.64 15.74
N ARG A 118 -1.66 -32.40 15.08
CA ARG A 118 -1.36 -31.13 14.41
C ARG A 118 -2.29 -30.87 13.24
N LEU A 119 -2.59 -31.89 12.44
CA LEU A 119 -3.56 -31.82 11.34
C LEU A 119 -4.96 -31.49 11.87
N ASN A 120 -5.40 -32.22 12.90
CA ASN A 120 -6.69 -31.99 13.57
C ASN A 120 -6.79 -30.56 14.13
N GLN A 121 -5.74 -30.04 14.77
CA GLN A 121 -5.69 -28.66 15.29
C GLN A 121 -5.86 -27.60 14.19
N ASN A 122 -5.44 -27.90 12.95
CA ASN A 122 -5.61 -27.03 11.78
C ASN A 122 -6.90 -27.32 11.01
N GLY A 123 -7.81 -28.13 11.57
CA GLY A 123 -9.12 -28.39 11.00
C GLY A 123 -9.17 -29.54 9.98
N ILE A 124 -8.10 -30.33 9.87
CA ILE A 124 -8.00 -31.46 8.94
C ILE A 124 -8.24 -32.75 9.73
N TYR A 125 -9.40 -33.37 9.54
CA TYR A 125 -9.86 -34.53 10.29
C TYR A 125 -10.13 -35.76 9.42
N THR A 126 -10.08 -35.66 8.10
CA THR A 126 -10.40 -36.76 7.17
C THR A 126 -9.35 -36.97 6.09
N PHE A 127 -9.32 -38.19 5.53
CA PHE A 127 -8.43 -38.52 4.41
C PHE A 127 -8.72 -37.64 3.18
N GLU A 128 -9.99 -37.33 2.93
CA GLU A 128 -10.44 -36.44 1.85
C GLU A 128 -9.85 -35.02 1.99
N GLN A 129 -9.89 -34.47 3.21
CA GLN A 129 -9.34 -33.14 3.49
C GLN A 129 -7.82 -33.12 3.35
N LEU A 130 -7.14 -34.17 3.81
CA LEU A 130 -5.70 -34.30 3.70
C LEU A 130 -5.24 -34.45 2.23
N ALA A 131 -5.99 -35.22 1.43
CA ALA A 131 -5.73 -35.44 0.00
C ALA A 131 -5.96 -34.20 -0.88
N ALA A 132 -6.77 -33.25 -0.40
CA ALA A 132 -7.06 -32.00 -1.09
C ALA A 132 -5.99 -30.91 -0.87
N LEU A 133 -5.06 -31.10 0.07
CA LEU A 133 -3.99 -30.13 0.34
C LEU A 133 -2.87 -30.22 -0.69
N THR A 134 -2.24 -29.07 -0.95
CA THR A 134 -0.98 -29.02 -1.70
C THR A 134 0.20 -29.27 -0.75
N PRO A 135 1.36 -29.73 -1.26
CA PRO A 135 2.57 -29.90 -0.44
C PRO A 135 2.97 -28.64 0.32
N GLU A 136 2.82 -27.46 -0.30
CA GLU A 136 3.09 -26.16 0.33
C GLU A 136 2.19 -25.89 1.53
N ILE A 137 0.88 -26.17 1.41
CA ILE A 137 -0.07 -25.98 2.51
C ILE A 137 0.22 -27.00 3.62
N LEU A 138 0.56 -28.23 3.27
CA LEU A 138 0.93 -29.28 4.24
C LEU A 138 2.19 -28.87 5.02
N GLN A 139 3.20 -28.31 4.35
CA GLN A 139 4.42 -27.79 4.96
C GLN A 139 4.12 -26.66 5.94
N ASN A 140 3.29 -25.69 5.57
CA ASN A 140 2.88 -24.60 6.45
C ASN A 140 2.08 -25.09 7.67
N THR A 141 1.28 -26.15 7.49
CA THR A 141 0.45 -26.73 8.56
C THR A 141 1.29 -27.49 9.60
N LEU A 142 2.28 -28.25 9.13
CA LEU A 142 3.11 -29.11 9.99
C LEU A 142 4.37 -28.42 10.51
N GLY A 143 4.87 -27.39 9.81
CA GLY A 143 6.09 -26.67 10.16
C GLY A 143 7.27 -27.65 10.30
N ASP A 144 7.99 -27.56 11.41
CA ASP A 144 9.18 -28.38 11.68
C ASP A 144 8.89 -29.90 11.71
N LEU A 145 7.64 -30.31 11.96
CA LEU A 145 7.25 -31.72 11.97
C LEU A 145 7.33 -32.36 10.58
N ILE A 146 7.33 -31.55 9.51
CA ILE A 146 7.48 -32.02 8.12
C ILE A 146 8.80 -32.78 7.93
N GLN A 147 9.86 -32.40 8.65
CA GLN A 147 11.19 -33.04 8.57
C GLN A 147 11.21 -34.46 9.12
N ARG A 148 10.19 -34.83 9.90
CA ARG A 148 10.02 -36.16 10.48
C ARG A 148 9.19 -37.07 9.57
N LEU A 149 8.56 -36.49 8.54
CA LEU A 149 7.88 -37.25 7.50
C LEU A 149 8.89 -37.78 6.50
N SER A 150 8.70 -39.02 6.08
CA SER A 150 9.61 -39.68 5.13
C SER A 150 9.44 -39.12 3.71
N ASN A 151 8.21 -38.75 3.31
CA ASN A 151 7.91 -38.10 2.03
C ASN A 151 6.50 -37.44 2.05
N GLU A 152 6.44 -36.13 1.80
CA GLU A 152 5.21 -35.34 1.79
C GLU A 152 4.25 -35.73 0.65
N GLN A 153 4.81 -36.00 -0.53
CA GLN A 153 4.04 -36.35 -1.72
C GLN A 153 3.42 -37.74 -1.58
N SER A 154 4.13 -38.69 -0.97
CA SER A 154 3.58 -40.02 -0.73
C SER A 154 2.44 -39.99 0.29
N LEU A 155 2.49 -39.10 1.27
CA LEU A 155 1.43 -38.93 2.27
C LEU A 155 0.14 -38.42 1.62
N ILE A 156 0.22 -37.41 0.75
CA ILE A 156 -0.95 -36.88 0.03
C ILE A 156 -1.53 -37.95 -0.90
N GLU A 157 -0.68 -38.73 -1.57
CA GLU A 157 -1.15 -39.81 -2.44
C GLU A 157 -1.78 -40.95 -1.64
N GLN A 158 -1.20 -41.35 -0.50
CA GLN A 158 -1.83 -42.33 0.39
C GLN A 158 -3.18 -41.84 0.91
N ALA A 159 -3.28 -40.58 1.35
CA ALA A 159 -4.55 -39.99 1.76
C ALA A 159 -5.62 -40.09 0.66
N ARG A 160 -5.23 -39.86 -0.60
CA ARG A 160 -6.12 -40.03 -1.77
C ARG A 160 -6.57 -41.48 -1.92
N GLN A 161 -5.66 -42.45 -1.79
CA GLN A 161 -6.00 -43.87 -1.86
C GLN A 161 -6.96 -44.29 -0.74
N HIS A 162 -6.72 -43.86 0.50
CA HIS A 162 -7.61 -44.14 1.63
C HIS A 162 -8.99 -43.50 1.46
N ALA A 163 -9.06 -42.27 0.90
CA ALA A 163 -10.32 -41.62 0.56
C ALA A 163 -11.13 -42.43 -0.48
N LEU A 164 -10.49 -42.90 -1.55
CA LEU A 164 -11.13 -43.72 -2.58
C LEU A 164 -11.60 -45.08 -2.05
N GLN A 165 -10.82 -45.71 -1.16
CA GLN A 165 -11.23 -46.96 -0.50
C GLN A 165 -12.45 -46.74 0.40
N LYS A 166 -12.50 -45.62 1.11
CA LYS A 166 -13.65 -45.24 1.94
C LYS A 166 -14.90 -44.98 1.10
N GLU A 167 -14.77 -44.30 -0.05
CA GLU A 167 -15.88 -44.08 -0.99
C GLU A 167 -16.41 -45.39 -1.60
N SER A 168 -15.52 -46.29 -2.04
CA SER A 168 -15.94 -47.58 -2.62
C SER A 168 -16.65 -48.50 -1.62
N LYS A 169 -16.22 -48.51 -0.34
CA LYS A 169 -16.94 -49.20 0.74
C LYS A 169 -18.33 -48.62 0.96
N ARG A 170 -18.45 -47.29 1.00
CA ARG A 170 -19.74 -46.58 1.15
C ARG A 170 -20.70 -46.85 -0.01
N ALA A 171 -20.19 -46.96 -1.24
CA ALA A 171 -21.00 -47.20 -2.44
C ALA A 171 -21.50 -48.66 -2.55
N GLY A 172 -20.80 -49.62 -1.93
CA GLY A 172 -21.22 -51.04 -1.90
C GLY A 172 -22.21 -51.39 -0.79
N GLU A 173 -22.46 -50.48 0.15
CA GLU A 173 -23.41 -50.64 1.27
C GLU A 173 -24.79 -50.01 0.98
N GLN A 174 -24.99 -49.45 -0.23
CA GLN A 174 -26.28 -48.95 -0.74
C GLN A 174 -26.92 -49.95 -1.70
#